data_AF-A0A7C5YPP8-F1
#
_entry.id   AF-A0A7C5YPP8-F1
#
_cell.length_a   1.000
_cell.length_b   1.000
_cell.length_c   1.000
_cell.angle_alpha   90.00
_cell.angle_beta   90.00
_cell.angle_gamma   90.00
#
_symmetry.space_group_name_H-M   'P 1'
#
loop_
_entity.id
_entity.type
_entity.pdbx_description
1 polymer ?
#
loop_
_entity_poly.entity_id
_entity_poly.type
_entity_poly.pdbx_seq_one_letter_code
_entity_poly.pdbx_strand_id
1 'polypeptide(L)'
;MGLYYSRRASKNTTEFFGAGRGLTWWLAGTSMVATTFSSDTPLAVTELVYKYGIAGNWLWWNFVFSGMLTVFFYARLWRRVGVLTDLEFAEIRYGGKPAAFLRGFRAIYLGLLVNSVIMGWVISAMATIVNISLGIERWTAIGVCLVITVLYSSLSGLWGVVVTDFIQFIMAMTGSIVLAVLGIRYVGGMEGLKLRLTEQLGSAGEVDSFLSLLPPVGSASWLPLFLFFTYLGVQWWAS
;
A
#
# COMPACT_ATOMS: atom_id res chain seq x y z
N MET A 1 -14.98 -11.51 -13.89
CA MET A 1 -14.78 -10.04 -14.02
C MET A 1 -14.02 -9.65 -15.28
N GLY A 2 -12.83 -10.20 -15.56
CA GLY A 2 -12.04 -9.79 -16.73
C GLY A 2 -12.73 -9.94 -18.10
N LEU A 3 -13.49 -11.02 -18.33
CA LEU A 3 -14.26 -11.22 -19.56
C LEU A 3 -15.40 -10.22 -19.78
N TYR A 4 -15.91 -9.58 -18.73
CA TYR A 4 -17.00 -8.60 -18.84
C TYR A 4 -16.48 -7.22 -19.26
N TYR A 5 -15.30 -6.83 -18.77
CA TYR A 5 -14.67 -5.54 -19.11
C TYR A 5 -13.74 -5.60 -20.33
N SER A 6 -13.40 -6.79 -20.83
CA SER A 6 -12.54 -6.98 -22.01
C SER A 6 -13.05 -6.27 -23.27
N ARG A 7 -14.37 -6.25 -23.49
CA ARG A 7 -15.01 -5.55 -24.63
C ARG A 7 -14.86 -4.02 -24.57
N ARG A 8 -14.61 -3.48 -23.38
CA ARG A 8 -14.45 -2.03 -23.15
C ARG A 8 -12.98 -1.64 -23.22
N ALA A 9 -12.12 -2.44 -22.60
CA ALA A 9 -10.66 -2.31 -22.63
C ALA A 9 -10.07 -2.33 -24.06
N SER A 10 -10.71 -3.02 -25.00
CA SER A 10 -10.24 -3.17 -26.39
C SER A 10 -10.50 -1.95 -27.30
N LYS A 11 -11.10 -0.84 -26.80
CA LYS A 11 -11.52 0.28 -27.67
C LYS A 11 -10.41 1.29 -28.00
N ASN A 12 -9.53 1.62 -27.06
CA ASN A 12 -8.42 2.58 -27.27
C ASN A 12 -7.39 2.50 -26.12
N THR A 13 -6.13 2.85 -26.39
CA THR A 13 -5.04 2.90 -25.38
C THR A 13 -5.38 3.78 -24.17
N THR A 14 -6.14 4.86 -24.38
CA THR A 14 -6.64 5.75 -23.32
C THR A 14 -7.77 5.14 -22.47
N GLU A 15 -8.55 4.22 -23.04
CA GLU A 15 -9.53 3.40 -22.30
C GLU A 15 -8.83 2.30 -21.50
N PHE A 16 -7.80 1.68 -22.08
CA PHE A 16 -7.03 0.62 -21.43
C PHE A 16 -6.21 1.13 -20.23
N PHE A 17 -5.45 2.23 -20.41
CA PHE A 17 -4.58 2.78 -19.36
C PHE A 17 -5.19 3.92 -18.54
N GLY A 18 -6.19 4.64 -19.07
CA GLY A 18 -6.80 5.79 -18.40
C GLY A 18 -8.25 5.58 -17.97
N ALA A 19 -8.81 4.38 -18.19
CA ALA A 19 -10.22 4.05 -17.95
C ALA A 19 -11.19 5.07 -18.57
N GLY A 20 -10.78 5.73 -19.67
CA GLY A 20 -11.56 6.77 -20.34
C GLY A 20 -11.86 8.00 -19.49
N ARG A 21 -11.13 8.23 -18.38
CA ARG A 21 -11.42 9.28 -17.37
C ARG A 21 -12.82 9.20 -16.74
N GLY A 22 -13.52 8.06 -16.89
CA GLY A 22 -14.87 7.84 -16.37
C GLY A 22 -14.92 7.10 -15.03
N LEU A 23 -13.80 7.00 -14.32
CA LEU A 23 -13.73 6.38 -12.99
C LEU A 23 -14.39 7.29 -11.95
N THR A 24 -15.32 6.75 -11.18
CA THR A 24 -15.93 7.47 -10.06
C THR A 24 -14.88 7.70 -8.97
N TRP A 25 -14.91 8.88 -8.34
CA TRP A 25 -13.88 9.31 -7.38
C TRP A 25 -13.68 8.32 -6.22
N TRP A 26 -14.75 7.72 -5.71
CA TRP A 26 -14.67 6.76 -4.59
C TRP A 26 -14.01 5.46 -5.03
N LEU A 27 -14.30 4.99 -6.25
CA LEU A 27 -13.72 3.76 -6.79
C LEU A 27 -12.23 3.94 -7.11
N ALA A 28 -11.87 5.10 -7.68
CA ALA A 28 -10.46 5.47 -7.90
C ALA A 28 -9.69 5.62 -6.58
N GLY A 29 -10.31 6.25 -5.58
CA GLY A 29 -9.72 6.39 -4.24
C GLY A 29 -9.51 5.04 -3.56
N THR A 30 -10.52 4.15 -3.59
CA THR A 30 -10.37 2.82 -3.00
C THR A 30 -9.34 1.97 -3.72
N SER A 31 -9.25 2.01 -5.05
CA SER A 31 -8.19 1.27 -5.77
C SER A 31 -6.80 1.83 -5.48
N MET A 32 -6.64 3.15 -5.33
CA MET A 32 -5.36 3.75 -4.90
C MET A 32 -4.94 3.21 -3.52
N VAL A 33 -5.88 3.14 -2.56
CA VAL A 33 -5.61 2.57 -1.23
C VAL A 33 -5.38 1.05 -1.32
N ALA A 34 -6.16 0.32 -2.11
CA ALA A 34 -6.03 -1.11 -2.29
C ALA A 34 -4.68 -1.51 -2.91
N THR A 35 -4.17 -0.71 -3.85
CA THR A 35 -2.84 -0.91 -4.45
C THR A 35 -1.74 -0.79 -3.41
N THR A 36 -1.89 0.12 -2.44
CA THR A 36 -0.96 0.24 -1.31
C THR A 36 -1.17 -0.83 -0.25
N PHE A 37 -2.39 -1.37 -0.12
CA PHE A 37 -2.74 -2.43 0.83
C PHE A 37 -2.47 -3.81 0.22
N SER A 38 -1.19 -4.07 -0.08
CA SER A 38 -0.71 -5.37 -0.57
C SER A 38 -0.34 -6.30 0.59
N SER A 39 -0.08 -7.59 0.32
CA SER A 39 0.18 -8.64 1.32
C SER A 39 1.38 -8.36 2.24
N ASP A 40 2.30 -7.50 1.81
CA ASP A 40 3.47 -7.02 2.56
C ASP A 40 3.09 -5.99 3.64
N THR A 41 2.08 -5.16 3.39
CA THR A 41 1.73 -4.03 4.25
C THR A 41 1.19 -4.47 5.62
N PRO A 42 0.21 -5.39 5.73
CA PRO A 42 -0.23 -5.91 7.03
C PRO A 42 0.93 -6.54 7.81
N LEU A 43 1.84 -7.24 7.13
CA LEU A 43 3.01 -7.85 7.77
C LEU A 43 3.95 -6.77 8.35
N ALA A 44 4.27 -5.75 7.55
CA ALA A 44 5.11 -4.64 8.01
C ALA A 44 4.47 -3.84 9.15
N VAL A 45 3.17 -3.55 9.09
CA VAL A 45 2.44 -2.82 10.15
C VAL A 45 2.36 -3.66 11.42
N THR A 46 2.11 -4.97 11.33
CA THR A 46 2.11 -5.85 12.52
C THR A 46 3.50 -5.94 13.15
N GLU A 47 4.57 -6.00 12.37
CA GLU A 47 5.95 -5.98 12.87
C GLU A 47 6.26 -4.64 13.56
N LEU A 48 5.80 -3.53 13.00
CA LEU A 48 5.98 -2.20 13.57
C LEU A 48 5.26 -2.07 14.93
N VAL A 49 4.00 -2.53 15.00
CA VAL A 49 3.22 -2.52 16.24
C VAL A 49 3.82 -3.47 17.27
N TYR A 50 4.34 -4.63 16.84
CA TYR A 50 5.00 -5.58 17.72
C TYR A 50 6.28 -5.00 18.35
N LYS A 51 7.08 -4.22 17.59
CA LYS A 51 8.33 -3.62 18.07
C LYS A 51 8.15 -2.32 18.85
N TYR A 52 7.23 -1.46 18.41
CA TYR A 52 7.13 -0.07 18.87
C TYR A 52 5.77 0.27 19.51
N GLY A 53 4.88 -0.71 19.67
CA GLY A 53 3.53 -0.51 20.18
C GLY A 53 2.60 0.18 19.17
N ILE A 54 1.40 0.54 19.62
CA ILE A 54 0.36 1.17 18.80
C ILE A 54 0.85 2.52 18.26
N ALA A 55 1.60 3.28 19.05
CA ALA A 55 2.24 4.52 18.63
C ALA A 55 3.17 4.34 17.41
N GLY A 56 3.75 3.14 17.21
CA GLY A 56 4.53 2.76 16.03
C GLY A 56 3.86 3.18 14.72
N ASN A 57 2.54 3.00 14.67
CA ASN A 57 1.72 3.26 13.49
C ASN A 57 1.78 4.73 13.02
N TRP A 58 2.22 5.69 13.84
CA TRP A 58 2.37 7.08 13.41
C TRP A 58 3.36 7.29 12.27
N LEU A 59 4.38 6.41 12.14
CA LEU A 59 5.26 6.41 10.97
C LEU A 59 4.46 6.16 9.68
N TRP A 60 3.41 5.36 9.75
CA TRP A 60 2.51 5.10 8.64
C TRP A 60 1.51 6.24 8.43
N TRP A 61 0.94 6.78 9.50
CA TRP A 61 -0.03 7.88 9.42
C TRP A 61 0.55 9.17 8.83
N ASN A 62 1.87 9.36 8.92
CA ASN A 62 2.54 10.44 8.22
C ASN A 62 2.22 10.50 6.72
N PHE A 63 2.19 9.34 6.05
CA PHE A 63 1.93 9.27 4.62
C PHE A 63 0.53 9.75 4.26
N VAL A 64 -0.44 9.65 5.17
CA VAL A 64 -1.80 10.17 4.95
C VAL A 64 -1.77 11.70 4.83
N PHE A 65 -1.04 12.38 5.71
CA PHE A 65 -0.87 13.84 5.62
C PHE A 65 -0.14 14.22 4.33
N SER A 66 0.91 13.49 3.97
CA SER A 66 1.63 13.70 2.71
C SER A 66 0.75 13.57 1.48
N GLY A 67 -0.01 12.47 1.39
CA GLY A 67 -0.94 12.23 0.29
C GLY A 67 -2.03 13.30 0.22
N MET A 68 -2.58 13.70 1.37
CA MET A 68 -3.63 14.73 1.43
C MET A 68 -3.11 16.09 0.92
N LEU A 69 -1.97 16.57 1.42
CA LEU A 69 -1.37 17.83 0.99
C LEU A 69 -1.03 17.80 -0.51
N THR A 70 -0.48 16.69 -0.99
CA THR A 70 -0.15 16.51 -2.41
C THR A 70 -1.40 16.61 -3.28
N VAL A 71 -2.52 16.01 -2.87
CA VAL A 71 -3.79 16.11 -3.60
C VAL A 71 -4.31 17.56 -3.61
N PHE A 72 -4.29 18.25 -2.47
CA PHE A 72 -4.79 19.64 -2.41
C PHE A 72 -3.97 20.62 -3.24
N PHE A 73 -2.63 20.52 -3.21
CA PHE A 73 -1.75 21.46 -3.92
C PHE A 73 -1.51 21.08 -5.39
N TYR A 74 -1.26 19.80 -5.68
CA TYR A 74 -0.75 19.37 -6.97
C TYR A 74 -1.80 18.72 -7.88
N ALA A 75 -2.92 18.18 -7.37
CA ALA A 75 -3.87 17.47 -8.22
C ALA A 75 -4.45 18.36 -9.34
N ARG A 76 -4.70 19.64 -9.06
CA ARG A 76 -5.18 20.61 -10.07
C ARG A 76 -4.12 20.90 -11.13
N LEU A 77 -2.85 20.97 -10.73
CA LEU A 77 -1.72 21.19 -11.64
C LEU A 77 -1.55 19.98 -12.55
N TRP A 78 -1.51 18.78 -11.99
CA TRP A 78 -1.44 17.52 -12.75
C TRP A 78 -2.57 17.37 -13.76
N ARG A 79 -3.80 17.70 -13.37
CA ARG A 79 -4.96 17.65 -14.28
C ARG A 79 -4.84 18.63 -15.45
N ARG A 80 -4.16 19.76 -15.27
CA ARG A 80 -3.92 20.76 -16.32
C ARG A 80 -2.88 20.30 -17.34
N VAL A 81 -1.83 19.59 -16.91
CA VAL A 81 -0.78 19.09 -17.82
C VAL A 81 -1.33 18.02 -18.76
N GLY A 82 -2.31 17.22 -18.31
CA GLY A 82 -3.03 16.28 -19.17
C GLY A 82 -2.23 15.07 -19.63
N VAL A 83 -1.01 14.91 -19.12
CA VAL A 83 -0.12 13.76 -19.38
C VAL A 83 -0.68 12.47 -18.80
N LEU A 84 -0.34 11.35 -19.45
CA LEU A 84 -0.72 10.01 -18.99
C LEU A 84 0.34 9.38 -18.09
N THR A 85 1.60 9.81 -18.23
CA THR A 85 2.72 9.29 -17.43
C THR A 85 3.47 10.44 -16.76
N ASP A 86 4.02 10.17 -15.59
CA ASP A 86 4.92 11.07 -14.87
C ASP A 86 6.19 11.39 -15.69
N LEU A 87 6.68 10.41 -16.45
CA LEU A 87 7.84 10.57 -17.32
C LEU A 87 7.60 11.53 -18.49
N GLU A 88 6.36 11.60 -18.99
CA GLU A 88 5.96 12.55 -20.03
C GLU A 88 5.99 13.99 -19.49
N PHE A 89 5.65 14.20 -18.21
CA PHE A 89 5.80 15.51 -17.57
C PHE A 89 7.27 15.96 -17.51
N ALA A 90 8.19 15.04 -17.17
CA ALA A 90 9.62 15.35 -17.16
C ALA A 90 10.13 15.77 -18.55
N GLU A 91 9.67 15.10 -19.61
CA GLU A 91 10.02 15.46 -20.98
C GLU A 91 9.48 16.84 -21.36
N ILE A 92 8.23 17.17 -21.05
CA ILE A 92 7.64 18.49 -21.31
C ILE A 92 8.37 19.58 -20.50
N ARG A 93 8.75 19.29 -19.26
CA ARG A 93 9.35 20.27 -18.35
C ARG A 93 10.77 20.67 -18.74
N TYR A 94 11.58 19.70 -19.17
CA TYR A 94 12.99 19.91 -19.48
C TYR A 94 13.28 20.04 -20.98
N GLY A 95 12.43 19.46 -21.83
CA GLY A 95 12.51 19.58 -23.28
C GLY A 95 13.75 18.97 -23.93
N GLY A 96 13.64 18.64 -25.21
CA GLY A 96 14.79 18.29 -26.05
C GLY A 96 15.23 16.81 -26.01
N LYS A 97 16.23 16.50 -26.86
CA LYS A 97 16.77 15.15 -27.06
C LYS A 97 17.31 14.49 -25.78
N PRO A 98 18.01 15.20 -24.87
CA PRO A 98 18.45 14.61 -23.60
C PRO A 98 17.29 14.24 -22.67
N ALA A 99 16.20 15.02 -22.66
CA ALA A 99 15.02 14.74 -21.85
C ALA A 99 14.24 13.52 -22.38
N ALA A 100 14.14 13.36 -23.71
CA ALA A 100 13.56 12.16 -24.34
C ALA A 100 14.38 10.89 -24.03
N PHE A 101 15.71 10.99 -24.03
CA PHE A 101 16.58 9.89 -23.58
C PHE A 101 16.37 9.56 -22.10
N LEU A 102 16.29 10.58 -21.24
CA LEU A 102 16.02 10.38 -19.81
C LEU A 102 14.66 9.74 -19.56
N ARG A 103 13.62 10.11 -20.34
CA ARG A 103 12.31 9.46 -20.32
C ARG A 103 12.42 7.98 -20.67
N GLY A 104 13.10 7.65 -21.78
CA GLY A 104 13.30 6.26 -22.20
C GLY A 104 14.07 5.43 -21.16
N PHE A 105 15.16 5.99 -20.64
CA PHE A 105 15.96 5.35 -19.59
C PHE A 105 15.15 5.14 -18.31
N ARG A 106 14.44 6.16 -17.81
CA ARG A 106 13.59 6.04 -16.63
C ARG A 106 12.41 5.10 -16.84
N ALA A 107 11.83 5.03 -18.03
CA ALA A 107 10.76 4.08 -18.33
C ALA A 107 11.25 2.63 -18.19
N ILE A 108 12.46 2.32 -18.67
CA ILE A 108 13.07 1.00 -18.51
C ILE A 108 13.47 0.77 -17.04
N TYR A 109 14.13 1.75 -16.42
CA TYR A 109 14.62 1.62 -15.05
C TYR A 109 13.48 1.47 -14.03
N LEU A 110 12.51 2.39 -14.02
CA LEU A 110 11.37 2.35 -13.10
C LEU A 110 10.38 1.25 -13.48
N GLY A 111 10.01 1.19 -14.77
CA GLY A 111 8.96 0.30 -15.25
C GLY A 111 9.37 -1.17 -15.30
N LEU A 112 10.62 -1.48 -15.62
CA LEU A 112 11.10 -2.86 -15.73
C LEU A 112 11.90 -3.26 -14.50
N LEU A 113 12.98 -2.54 -14.14
CA LEU A 113 13.87 -2.99 -13.07
C LEU A 113 13.23 -2.83 -11.68
N VAL A 114 12.85 -1.60 -11.32
CA VAL A 114 12.28 -1.31 -10.00
C VAL A 114 10.97 -2.07 -9.79
N ASN A 115 10.06 -2.00 -10.78
CA ASN A 115 8.78 -2.70 -10.68
C ASN A 115 8.95 -4.22 -10.57
N SER A 116 9.91 -4.84 -11.29
CA SER A 116 10.17 -6.28 -11.15
C SER A 116 10.67 -6.66 -9.76
N VAL A 117 11.51 -5.81 -9.14
CA VAL A 117 11.98 -6.04 -7.77
C VAL A 117 10.82 -5.93 -6.78
N ILE A 118 9.97 -4.90 -6.91
CA ILE A 118 8.79 -4.71 -6.05
C ILE A 118 7.84 -5.90 -6.21
N MET A 119 7.51 -6.29 -7.44
CA MET A 119 6.67 -7.45 -7.72
C MET A 119 7.27 -8.73 -7.14
N GLY A 120 8.58 -8.95 -7.27
CA GLY A 120 9.27 -10.09 -6.68
C GLY A 120 9.14 -10.14 -5.16
N TRP A 121 9.26 -8.99 -4.49
CA TRP A 121 9.09 -8.90 -3.04
C TRP A 121 7.65 -9.20 -2.60
N VAL A 122 6.65 -8.61 -3.27
CA VAL A 122 5.22 -8.85 -2.98
C VAL A 122 4.83 -10.32 -3.21
N ILE A 123 5.23 -10.89 -4.35
CA ILE A 123 4.98 -12.30 -4.68
C ILE A 123 5.63 -13.22 -3.65
N SER A 124 6.84 -12.88 -3.20
CA SER A 124 7.52 -13.65 -2.16
C SER A 124 6.76 -13.61 -0.83
N ALA A 125 6.27 -12.44 -0.41
CA ALA A 125 5.46 -12.32 0.81
C ALA A 125 4.17 -13.17 0.70
N MET A 126 3.49 -13.09 -0.44
CA MET A 126 2.29 -13.89 -0.70
C MET A 126 2.58 -15.39 -0.69
N ALA A 127 3.68 -15.83 -1.29
CA ALA A 127 4.07 -17.23 -1.31
C ALA A 127 4.35 -17.78 0.09
N THR A 128 4.96 -16.97 0.98
CA THR A 128 5.14 -17.33 2.39
C THR A 128 3.79 -17.48 3.11
N ILE A 129 2.85 -16.55 2.90
CA ILE A 129 1.51 -16.63 3.51
C ILE A 129 0.77 -17.89 3.05
N VAL A 130 0.81 -18.19 1.76
CA VAL A 130 0.18 -19.39 1.17
C VAL A 130 0.82 -20.67 1.71
N ASN A 131 2.16 -20.69 1.82
CA ASN A 131 2.87 -21.84 2.37
C ASN A 131 2.48 -22.11 3.83
N ILE A 132 2.43 -21.08 4.67
CA ILE A 132 2.05 -21.22 6.08
C ILE A 132 0.57 -21.60 6.24
N SER A 133 -0.32 -21.04 5.41
CA SER A 133 -1.76 -21.22 5.58
C SER A 133 -2.29 -22.51 4.96
N LEU A 134 -1.77 -22.90 3.80
CA LEU A 134 -2.29 -24.03 2.99
C LEU A 134 -1.29 -25.18 2.85
N GLY A 135 -0.05 -25.03 3.34
CA GLY A 135 1.00 -26.05 3.21
C GLY A 135 1.52 -26.23 1.78
N ILE A 136 1.17 -25.33 0.85
CA ILE A 136 1.55 -25.43 -0.57
C ILE A 136 3.01 -25.02 -0.74
N GLU A 137 3.75 -25.75 -1.57
CA GLU A 137 5.14 -25.43 -1.90
C GLU A 137 5.26 -24.02 -2.52
N ARG A 138 6.28 -23.26 -2.09
CA ARG A 138 6.51 -21.86 -2.48
C ARG A 138 6.49 -21.67 -4.00
N TRP A 139 7.15 -22.52 -4.77
CA TRP A 139 7.24 -22.38 -6.23
C TRP A 139 5.90 -22.61 -6.92
N THR A 140 5.11 -23.57 -6.45
CA THR A 140 3.74 -23.82 -6.94
C THR A 140 2.82 -22.63 -6.62
N ALA A 141 2.90 -22.09 -5.41
CA ALA A 141 2.12 -20.91 -5.01
C ALA A 141 2.42 -19.69 -5.89
N ILE A 142 3.70 -19.44 -6.19
CA ILE A 142 4.14 -18.36 -7.08
C ILE A 142 3.57 -18.55 -8.48
N GLY A 143 3.70 -19.76 -9.05
CA GLY A 143 3.23 -20.07 -10.40
C GLY A 143 1.72 -19.84 -10.54
N VAL A 144 0.93 -20.32 -9.59
CA VAL A 144 -0.54 -20.14 -9.60
C VAL A 144 -0.92 -18.66 -9.48
N CYS A 145 -0.30 -17.92 -8.56
CA CYS A 145 -0.58 -16.49 -8.39
C CYS A 145 -0.24 -15.70 -9.66
N LEU A 146 0.92 -15.95 -10.27
CA LEU A 146 1.34 -15.28 -11.50
C LEU A 146 0.38 -15.55 -12.66
N VAL A 147 0.00 -16.81 -12.87
CA VAL A 147 -0.90 -17.19 -13.97
C VAL A 147 -2.26 -16.51 -13.80
N ILE A 148 -2.84 -16.57 -12.61
CA ILE A 148 -4.13 -15.92 -12.34
C ILE A 148 -4.02 -14.42 -12.57
N THR A 149 -2.99 -13.78 -12.02
CA THR A 149 -2.79 -12.32 -12.11
C THR A 149 -2.58 -11.85 -13.54
N VAL A 150 -1.74 -12.53 -14.32
CA VAL A 150 -1.50 -12.20 -15.73
C VAL A 150 -2.77 -12.39 -16.55
N LEU A 151 -3.51 -13.49 -16.34
CA LEU A 151 -4.74 -13.75 -17.08
C LEU A 151 -5.79 -12.68 -16.84
N TYR A 152 -6.09 -12.32 -15.58
CA TYR A 152 -7.15 -11.33 -15.33
C TYR A 152 -6.72 -9.90 -15.66
N SER A 153 -5.46 -9.52 -15.42
CA SER A 153 -4.97 -8.17 -15.72
C SER A 153 -4.96 -7.90 -17.23
N SER A 154 -4.49 -8.88 -18.01
CA SER A 154 -4.40 -8.79 -19.47
C SER A 154 -5.78 -8.72 -20.13
N LEU A 155 -6.79 -9.37 -19.55
CA LEU A 155 -8.16 -9.41 -20.09
C LEU A 155 -8.99 -8.17 -19.72
N SER A 156 -8.67 -7.45 -18.64
CA SER A 156 -9.64 -6.56 -17.97
C SER A 156 -9.36 -5.06 -18.09
N GLY A 157 -8.13 -4.65 -18.43
CA GLY A 157 -7.72 -3.24 -18.49
C GLY A 157 -7.83 -2.52 -17.12
N LEU A 158 -7.53 -1.21 -17.06
CA LEU A 158 -7.54 -0.47 -15.79
C LEU A 158 -8.89 -0.56 -15.06
N TRP A 159 -10.01 -0.52 -15.79
CA TRP A 159 -11.35 -0.60 -15.17
C TRP A 159 -11.58 -1.93 -14.46
N GLY A 160 -11.14 -3.03 -15.08
CA GLY A 160 -11.25 -4.35 -14.49
C GLY A 160 -10.37 -4.52 -13.26
N VAL A 161 -9.13 -4.01 -13.32
CA VAL A 161 -8.20 -4.01 -12.19
C VAL A 161 -8.78 -3.23 -11.01
N VAL A 162 -9.27 -2.01 -11.25
CA VAL A 162 -9.84 -1.16 -10.19
C VAL A 162 -11.04 -1.81 -9.49
N VAL A 163 -11.90 -2.52 -10.23
CA VAL A 163 -13.03 -3.24 -9.63
C VAL A 163 -12.57 -4.47 -8.86
N THR A 164 -11.60 -5.22 -9.37
CA THR A 164 -11.05 -6.37 -8.63
C THR A 164 -10.36 -5.92 -7.35
N ASP A 165 -9.63 -4.81 -7.39
CA ASP A 165 -8.98 -4.20 -6.23
C ASP A 165 -10.02 -3.82 -5.18
N PHE A 166 -11.14 -3.21 -5.59
CA PHE A 166 -12.21 -2.84 -4.68
C PHE A 166 -12.78 -4.06 -3.93
N ILE A 167 -13.03 -5.16 -4.64
CA ILE A 167 -13.55 -6.39 -4.03
C ILE A 167 -12.50 -7.03 -3.12
N GLN A 168 -11.25 -7.11 -3.57
CA GLN A 168 -10.13 -7.64 -2.78
C GLN A 168 -9.91 -6.83 -1.50
N PHE A 169 -10.01 -5.51 -1.58
CA PHE A 169 -9.87 -4.61 -0.44
C PHE A 169 -10.98 -4.84 0.60
N ILE A 170 -12.24 -4.99 0.19
CA ILE A 170 -13.34 -5.29 1.12
C ILE A 170 -13.13 -6.63 1.80
N MET A 171 -12.76 -7.67 1.04
CA MET A 171 -12.48 -9.00 1.61
C MET A 171 -11.32 -8.95 2.60
N ALA A 172 -10.22 -8.29 2.24
CA ALA A 172 -9.04 -8.16 3.09
C ALA A 172 -9.36 -7.39 4.38
N MET A 173 -10.06 -6.25 4.27
CA MET A 173 -10.47 -5.44 5.43
C MET A 173 -11.39 -6.22 6.37
N THR A 174 -12.38 -6.93 5.82
CA THR A 174 -13.29 -7.78 6.61
C THR A 174 -12.51 -8.88 7.31
N GLY A 175 -11.59 -9.54 6.60
CA GLY A 175 -10.71 -10.57 7.16
C GLY A 175 -9.84 -10.05 8.30
N SER A 176 -9.23 -8.87 8.14
CA SER A 176 -8.42 -8.23 9.18
C SER A 176 -9.24 -7.89 10.43
N ILE A 177 -10.45 -7.37 10.28
CA ILE A 177 -11.34 -7.05 11.41
C ILE A 177 -11.76 -8.33 12.14
N VAL A 178 -12.18 -9.35 11.40
CA VAL A 178 -12.56 -10.65 11.99
C VAL A 178 -11.38 -11.26 12.74
N LEU A 179 -10.19 -11.26 12.15
CA LEU A 179 -8.98 -11.77 12.78
C LEU A 179 -8.63 -11.01 14.07
N ALA A 180 -8.77 -9.68 14.07
CA ALA A 180 -8.55 -8.87 15.27
C ALA A 180 -9.53 -9.22 16.39
N VAL A 181 -10.82 -9.37 16.08
CA VAL A 181 -11.84 -9.75 17.07
C VAL A 181 -11.59 -11.16 17.62
N LEU A 182 -11.28 -12.12 16.76
CA LEU A 182 -10.97 -13.50 17.18
C LEU A 182 -9.68 -13.57 18.00
N GLY A 183 -8.66 -12.79 17.64
CA GLY A 183 -7.40 -12.70 18.37
C GLY A 183 -7.60 -12.17 19.80
N ILE A 184 -8.36 -11.08 19.95
CA ILE A 184 -8.69 -10.53 21.28
C ILE A 184 -9.47 -11.56 22.11
N ARG A 185 -10.45 -12.26 21.51
CA ARG A 185 -11.21 -13.30 22.21
C ARG A 185 -10.33 -14.48 22.64
N TYR A 186 -9.43 -14.92 21.77
CA TYR A 186 -8.51 -16.04 22.04
C TYR A 186 -7.57 -15.75 23.22
N VAL A 187 -7.14 -14.50 23.36
CA VAL A 187 -6.24 -14.08 24.45
C VAL A 187 -6.99 -13.86 25.77
N GLY A 188 -8.32 -13.98 25.79
CA GLY A 188 -9.14 -13.77 27.00
C GLY A 188 -9.65 -12.34 27.15
N GLY A 189 -9.79 -11.61 26.05
CA GLY A 189 -10.24 -10.22 26.04
C GLY A 189 -9.10 -9.22 26.25
N MET A 190 -9.47 -7.95 26.48
CA MET A 190 -8.50 -6.87 26.70
C MET A 190 -7.70 -7.08 27.99
N GLU A 191 -8.32 -7.67 29.02
CA GLU A 191 -7.63 -8.00 30.26
C GLU A 191 -6.57 -9.08 30.06
N GLY A 192 -6.92 -10.17 29.36
CA GLY A 192 -5.95 -11.20 29.00
C GLY A 192 -4.82 -10.68 28.12
N LEU A 193 -5.10 -9.72 27.22
CA LEU A 193 -4.08 -9.07 26.42
C LEU A 193 -3.11 -8.27 27.29
N LYS A 194 -3.62 -7.43 28.20
CA LYS A 194 -2.79 -6.66 29.13
C LYS A 194 -1.94 -7.58 30.03
N LEU A 195 -2.50 -8.71 30.48
CA LEU A 195 -1.79 -9.66 31.32
C LEU A 195 -0.61 -10.28 30.58
N ARG A 196 -0.81 -10.79 29.35
CA ARG A 196 0.28 -11.33 28.53
C ARG A 196 1.31 -10.28 28.11
N LEU A 197 0.87 -9.05 27.85
CA LEU A 197 1.79 -7.94 27.59
C LEU A 197 2.62 -7.61 28.84
N THR A 198 2.03 -7.70 30.02
CA THR A 198 2.77 -7.49 31.29
C THR A 198 3.79 -8.60 31.51
N GLU A 199 3.49 -9.84 31.14
CA GLU A 199 4.46 -10.96 31.18
C GLU A 199 5.63 -10.76 30.21
N GLN A 200 5.39 -10.16 29.03
CA GLN A 200 6.44 -9.92 28.03
C GLN A 200 7.26 -8.65 28.28
N LEU A 201 6.63 -7.57 28.75
CA LEU A 201 7.27 -6.27 28.95
C LEU A 201 7.71 -6.04 30.41
N GLY A 202 7.23 -6.86 31.35
CA GLY A 202 7.67 -6.85 32.75
C GLY A 202 7.11 -5.72 33.63
N SER A 203 6.42 -4.72 33.06
CA SER A 203 5.89 -3.56 33.80
C SER A 203 4.53 -3.07 33.25
N ALA A 204 3.59 -2.78 34.14
CA ALA A 204 2.28 -2.24 33.78
C ALA A 204 2.36 -0.85 33.09
N GLY A 205 3.35 -0.04 33.45
CA GLY A 205 3.59 1.27 32.80
C GLY A 205 4.09 1.15 31.36
N GLU A 206 4.81 0.06 31.05
CA GLU A 206 5.24 -0.23 29.67
C GLU A 206 4.08 -0.77 28.83
N VAL A 207 3.15 -1.53 29.41
CA VAL A 207 1.93 -1.97 28.73
C VAL A 207 1.04 -0.78 28.36
N ASP A 208 0.83 0.16 29.27
CA ASP A 208 0.04 1.37 28.98
C ASP A 208 0.72 2.25 27.93
N SER A 209 2.05 2.36 27.94
CA SER A 209 2.83 3.01 26.88
C SER A 209 2.70 2.27 25.53
N PHE A 210 2.75 0.94 25.53
CA PHE A 210 2.62 0.11 24.33
C PHE A 210 1.23 0.22 23.68
N LEU A 211 0.18 0.33 24.51
CA LEU A 211 -1.20 0.50 24.05
C LEU A 211 -1.56 1.97 23.79
N SER A 212 -0.69 2.92 24.14
CA SER A 212 -0.94 4.33 23.92
C SER A 212 -0.95 4.66 22.42
N LEU A 213 -1.92 5.49 22.02
CA LEU A 213 -2.03 5.96 20.65
C LEU A 213 -0.95 6.98 20.31
N LEU A 214 -0.50 7.79 21.27
CA LEU A 214 0.50 8.83 21.07
C LEU A 214 1.89 8.32 21.48
N PRO A 215 2.95 8.72 20.78
CA PRO A 215 4.31 8.34 21.18
C PRO A 215 4.60 8.85 22.61
N PRO A 216 5.23 8.02 23.47
CA PRO A 216 5.52 8.40 24.84
C PRO A 216 6.46 9.62 24.87
N VAL A 217 6.21 10.53 25.81
CA VAL A 217 6.96 11.79 25.95
C VAL A 217 8.05 11.60 27.00
N GLY A 218 9.33 11.61 26.61
CA GLY A 218 10.45 11.49 27.55
C GLY A 218 11.72 10.88 26.94
N SER A 219 12.74 10.66 27.76
CA SER A 219 14.06 10.14 27.35
C SER A 219 14.07 8.69 26.83
N ALA A 220 12.98 7.95 27.04
CA ALA A 220 12.79 6.57 26.57
C ALA A 220 11.91 6.48 25.29
N SER A 221 11.59 7.61 24.65
CA SER A 221 10.75 7.62 23.46
C SER A 221 11.51 7.09 22.23
N TRP A 222 11.05 5.97 21.65
CA TRP A 222 11.56 5.47 20.36
C TRP A 222 11.31 6.47 19.21
N LEU A 223 10.36 7.40 19.39
CA LEU A 223 10.08 8.51 18.48
C LEU A 223 10.04 9.85 19.25
N PRO A 224 11.16 10.59 19.32
CA PRO A 224 11.19 11.94 19.88
C PRO A 224 10.15 12.86 19.22
N LEU A 225 9.50 13.72 20.01
CA LEU A 225 8.48 14.66 19.51
C LEU A 225 8.96 15.51 18.33
N PHE A 226 10.22 15.94 18.34
CA PHE A 226 10.80 16.69 17.23
C PHE A 226 10.79 15.87 15.93
N LEU A 227 11.20 14.59 15.98
CA LEU A 227 11.18 13.70 14.83
C LEU A 227 9.75 13.40 14.37
N PHE A 228 8.81 13.25 15.30
CA PHE A 228 7.39 13.11 14.99
C PHE A 228 6.85 14.30 14.17
N PHE A 229 7.10 15.53 14.62
CA PHE A 229 6.67 16.72 13.88
C PHE A 229 7.45 16.94 12.59
N THR A 230 8.72 16.53 12.54
CA THR A 230 9.52 16.60 11.31
C THR A 230 8.98 15.65 10.26
N TYR A 231 8.64 14.42 10.65
CA TYR A 231 7.95 13.50 9.76
C TYR A 231 6.65 14.15 9.28
N LEU A 232 5.75 14.56 10.18
CA LEU A 232 4.46 15.20 9.80
C LEU A 232 4.59 16.43 8.90
N GLY A 233 5.55 17.32 9.19
CA GLY A 233 5.65 18.63 8.57
C GLY A 233 6.62 18.73 7.40
N VAL A 234 7.55 17.80 7.23
CA VAL A 234 8.63 17.90 6.22
C VAL A 234 8.65 16.71 5.27
N GLN A 235 8.31 15.51 5.75
CA GLN A 235 8.37 14.31 4.91
C GLN A 235 7.48 14.43 3.66
N TRP A 236 6.36 15.14 3.76
CA TRP A 236 5.47 15.36 2.60
C TRP A 236 6.07 16.20 1.49
N TRP A 237 7.05 17.06 1.79
CA TRP A 237 7.74 17.87 0.78
C TRP A 237 8.93 17.13 0.16
N ALA A 238 9.50 16.16 0.88
CA ALA A 238 10.62 15.35 0.45
C ALA A 238 10.23 14.06 -0.29
N SER A 239 8.95 13.66 -0.23
CA SER A 239 8.41 12.41 -0.80
C SER A 239 7.84 12.59 -2.20
#